data_AF-A0A832SVE4-F1
#
_entry.id   AF-A0A832SVE4-F1
#
_cell.length_a   1.000
_cell.length_b   1.000
_cell.length_c   1.000
_cell.angle_alpha   90.00
_cell.angle_beta   90.00
_cell.angle_gamma   90.00
#
_symmetry.space_group_name_H-M   'P 1'
#
loop_
_entity.id
_entity.type
_entity.pdbx_description
1 polymer ?
#
loop_
_entity_poly.entity_id
_entity_poly.type
_entity_poly.pdbx_seq_one_letter_code
_entity_poly.pdbx_strand_id
1 'polypeptide(L)'
;MVISMTVRDGKYIAPPWIKYPTYPEQSSFWKTGTGAEYLLTYRKNVDDMDEYLKVFPKAPTFTEDLTPDESLSQQARDYLTSSSKPLFIKLWREDAKPKYDIDVNENKNIIFMFDSLLSDKSTHIHIGTNAYSSANEILELAESQLSEKSPQLWEELKYTVLLNAVYYKFVTDINFIKEVIKTKNNIIVFKSNNLEWGVEQTDDGKYVGKNLLGLAVMELRDVLVPVYENYNDIDWNLSGDPFSEEHCTCGHVHTI
;
A
#
# COMPACT_ATOMS: atom_id res chain seq x y z
N MET A 1 37.57 -19.45 -0.86
CA MET A 1 37.18 -18.10 -0.43
C MET A 1 35.90 -17.77 -1.19
N VAL A 2 34.75 -17.95 -0.55
CA VAL A 2 33.43 -17.80 -1.18
C VAL A 2 33.07 -16.33 -1.04
N ILE A 3 33.11 -15.59 -2.15
CA ILE A 3 32.53 -14.25 -2.21
C ILE A 3 31.02 -14.49 -2.33
N SER A 4 30.26 -14.14 -1.30
CA SER A 4 28.80 -14.03 -1.38
C SER A 4 28.50 -12.98 -2.45
N MET A 5 27.82 -13.35 -3.53
CA MET A 5 27.58 -12.48 -4.69
C MET A 5 26.12 -12.03 -4.77
N THR A 6 25.44 -11.86 -3.62
CA THR A 6 24.17 -11.11 -3.53
C THR A 6 24.31 -9.65 -3.97
N VAL A 7 25.54 -9.15 -4.03
CA VAL A 7 25.87 -7.74 -4.20
C VAL A 7 26.87 -7.61 -5.35
N ARG A 8 26.42 -7.12 -6.51
CA ARG A 8 27.34 -6.65 -7.55
C ARG A 8 27.57 -5.16 -7.27
N ASP A 9 28.78 -4.79 -6.83
CA ASP A 9 29.17 -3.40 -6.55
C ASP A 9 28.29 -2.64 -5.53
N GLY A 10 27.76 -3.32 -4.51
CA GLY A 10 26.91 -2.69 -3.49
C GLY A 10 25.42 -2.63 -3.85
N LYS A 11 25.02 -3.13 -5.02
CA LYS A 11 23.65 -2.99 -5.52
C LYS A 11 22.90 -4.32 -5.62
N TYR A 12 21.60 -4.27 -5.38
CA TYR A 12 20.68 -5.41 -5.32
C TYR A 12 19.77 -5.46 -6.55
N ILE A 13 19.42 -6.65 -7.04
CA ILE A 13 18.27 -6.76 -7.95
C ILE A 13 17.01 -6.26 -7.23
N ALA A 14 16.10 -5.59 -7.92
CA ALA A 14 14.86 -5.15 -7.29
C ALA A 14 14.01 -6.37 -6.86
N PRO A 15 13.34 -6.33 -5.70
CA PRO A 15 12.41 -7.40 -5.37
C PRO A 15 11.15 -7.31 -6.25
N PRO A 16 10.46 -8.44 -6.51
CA PRO A 16 9.23 -8.47 -7.29
C PRO A 16 8.15 -7.49 -6.82
N TRP A 17 8.03 -7.25 -5.50
CA TRP A 17 7.05 -6.34 -4.92
C TRP A 17 7.38 -4.86 -5.03
N ILE A 18 8.61 -4.49 -5.43
CA ILE A 18 8.98 -3.11 -5.77
C ILE A 18 8.99 -2.92 -7.29
N LYS A 19 9.43 -3.93 -8.04
CA LYS A 19 9.45 -3.89 -9.51
C LYS A 19 8.04 -3.93 -10.11
N TYR A 20 7.16 -4.75 -9.54
CA TYR A 20 5.79 -4.98 -10.01
C TYR A 20 4.81 -4.91 -8.83
N PRO A 21 4.73 -3.76 -8.13
CA PRO A 21 3.98 -3.64 -6.86
C PRO A 21 2.47 -3.82 -7.04
N THR A 22 1.98 -3.65 -8.27
CA THR A 22 0.58 -3.74 -8.69
C THR A 22 0.12 -5.16 -9.01
N TYR A 23 1.01 -6.15 -8.95
CA TYR A 23 0.73 -7.55 -9.24
C TYR A 23 0.89 -8.42 -7.99
N PRO A 24 -0.21 -8.75 -7.27
CA PRO A 24 -0.16 -9.67 -6.12
C PRO A 24 0.55 -10.98 -6.44
N GLU A 25 1.22 -11.58 -5.45
CA GLU A 25 2.01 -12.81 -5.63
C GLU A 25 1.17 -13.97 -6.22
N GLN A 26 -0.12 -14.05 -5.91
CA GLN A 26 -1.01 -15.11 -6.41
C GLN A 26 -1.48 -14.88 -7.87
N SER A 27 -1.19 -13.72 -8.45
CA SER A 27 -1.60 -13.35 -9.81
C SER A 27 -1.05 -14.30 -10.88
N SER A 28 -1.81 -14.50 -11.96
CA SER A 28 -1.35 -15.24 -13.14
C SER A 28 -0.15 -14.59 -13.83
N PHE A 29 0.08 -13.28 -13.61
CA PHE A 29 1.25 -12.55 -14.09
C PHE A 29 2.58 -13.24 -13.76
N TRP A 30 2.67 -13.88 -12.59
CA TRP A 30 3.88 -14.55 -12.14
C TRP A 30 4.08 -15.95 -12.73
N LYS A 31 3.08 -16.47 -13.44
CA LYS A 31 3.10 -17.84 -13.98
C LYS A 31 3.63 -17.90 -15.41
N THR A 32 3.50 -16.81 -16.18
CA THR A 32 3.92 -16.75 -17.59
C THR A 32 4.39 -15.34 -17.98
N GLY A 33 5.08 -15.23 -19.12
CA GLY A 33 5.50 -13.94 -19.68
C GLY A 33 6.51 -13.18 -18.81
N THR A 34 6.42 -11.85 -18.83
CA THR A 34 7.39 -10.94 -18.22
C THR A 34 7.56 -11.17 -16.72
N GLY A 35 6.48 -11.42 -15.97
CA GLY A 35 6.56 -11.70 -14.54
C GLY A 35 7.32 -12.99 -14.24
N ALA A 36 7.06 -14.07 -14.99
CA ALA A 36 7.78 -15.34 -14.82
C ALA A 36 9.27 -15.22 -15.18
N GLU A 37 9.60 -14.53 -16.27
CA GLU A 37 10.98 -14.25 -16.69
C GLU A 37 11.72 -13.41 -15.64
N TYR A 38 11.05 -12.42 -15.05
CA TYR A 38 11.62 -11.62 -13.97
C TYR A 38 11.91 -12.46 -12.72
N LEU A 39 11.01 -13.37 -12.33
CA LEU A 39 11.26 -14.27 -11.18
C LEU A 39 12.46 -15.19 -11.39
N LEU A 40 12.72 -15.64 -12.62
CA LEU A 40 13.93 -16.42 -12.92
C LEU A 40 15.19 -15.57 -12.76
N THR A 41 15.15 -14.32 -13.24
CA THR A 41 16.26 -13.36 -13.09
C THR A 41 16.50 -13.02 -11.63
N TYR A 42 15.43 -12.72 -10.89
CA TYR A 42 15.46 -12.47 -9.46
C TYR A 42 16.11 -13.63 -8.68
N ARG A 43 15.61 -14.86 -8.84
CA ARG A 43 16.15 -16.05 -8.16
C ARG A 43 17.60 -16.36 -8.54
N LYS A 44 18.03 -16.02 -9.75
CA LYS A 44 19.41 -16.23 -10.19
C LYS A 44 20.39 -15.25 -9.53
N ASN A 45 19.93 -14.07 -9.14
CA ASN A 45 20.77 -12.99 -8.59
C ASN A 45 20.60 -12.80 -7.07
N VAL A 46 19.82 -13.66 -6.41
CA VAL A 46 19.70 -13.69 -4.95
C VAL A 46 20.25 -15.02 -4.44
N ASP A 47 21.45 -14.98 -3.86
CA ASP A 47 22.13 -16.17 -3.33
C ASP A 47 21.52 -16.64 -2.00
N ASP A 48 21.27 -15.69 -1.08
CA ASP A 48 20.69 -15.93 0.25
C ASP A 48 19.39 -15.14 0.38
N MET A 49 18.26 -15.84 0.31
CA MET A 49 16.93 -15.24 0.42
C MET A 49 16.65 -14.68 1.83
N ASP A 50 17.19 -15.29 2.88
CA ASP A 50 16.94 -14.85 4.25
C ASP A 50 17.73 -13.57 4.57
N GLU A 51 18.95 -13.45 4.05
CA GLU A 51 19.72 -12.20 4.11
C GLU A 51 19.06 -11.12 3.25
N TYR A 52 18.66 -11.48 2.03
CA TYR A 52 18.00 -10.54 1.11
C TYR A 52 16.70 -9.98 1.70
N LEU A 53 15.87 -10.82 2.34
CA LEU A 53 14.61 -10.38 2.96
C LEU A 53 14.80 -9.48 4.19
N LYS A 54 15.99 -9.45 4.81
CA LYS A 54 16.32 -8.46 5.85
C LYS A 54 16.56 -7.07 5.26
N VAL A 55 17.08 -7.00 4.03
CA VAL A 55 17.33 -5.74 3.30
C VAL A 55 16.05 -5.26 2.61
N PHE A 56 15.31 -6.18 1.99
CA PHE A 56 14.03 -5.92 1.34
C PHE A 56 12.98 -6.84 1.94
N PRO A 57 12.26 -6.43 3.00
CA PRO A 57 11.13 -7.20 3.49
C PRO A 57 9.99 -7.19 2.47
N LYS A 58 9.18 -8.25 2.48
CA LYS A 58 8.02 -8.40 1.59
C LYS A 58 6.98 -7.31 1.89
N ALA A 59 6.49 -6.68 0.83
CA ALA A 59 5.29 -5.85 0.93
C ALA A 59 4.03 -6.73 1.14
N PRO A 60 2.91 -6.19 1.66
CA PRO A 60 1.71 -6.97 1.96
C PRO A 60 1.14 -7.72 0.76
N THR A 61 1.27 -7.19 -0.46
CA THR A 61 0.84 -7.87 -1.69
C THR A 61 1.61 -9.15 -2.01
N PHE A 62 2.71 -9.41 -1.28
CA PHE A 62 3.61 -10.57 -1.43
C PHE A 62 3.78 -11.40 -0.17
N THR A 63 3.00 -11.14 0.87
CA THR A 63 2.92 -12.02 2.05
C THR A 63 1.85 -13.09 1.84
N GLU A 64 1.71 -14.01 2.80
CA GLU A 64 0.54 -14.90 2.85
C GLU A 64 -0.69 -14.14 3.35
N ASP A 65 -1.89 -14.67 3.08
CA ASP A 65 -3.13 -14.12 3.62
C ASP A 65 -3.22 -14.40 5.12
N LEU A 66 -3.60 -13.38 5.90
CA LEU A 66 -3.84 -13.55 7.32
C LEU A 66 -5.11 -14.39 7.55
N THR A 67 -5.10 -15.16 8.63
CA THR A 67 -6.32 -15.86 9.07
C THR A 67 -7.25 -14.84 9.74
N PRO A 68 -8.50 -14.70 9.28
CA PRO A 68 -9.45 -13.77 9.90
C PRO A 68 -9.76 -14.14 11.35
N ASP A 69 -9.78 -13.15 12.24
CA ASP A 69 -10.05 -13.32 13.66
C ASP A 69 -11.53 -13.72 13.93
N GLU A 70 -11.77 -14.34 15.09
CA GLU A 70 -13.11 -14.76 15.51
C GLU A 70 -14.05 -13.58 15.79
N SER A 71 -13.52 -12.36 16.02
CA SER A 71 -14.31 -11.15 16.21
C SER A 71 -15.04 -10.65 14.97
N LEU A 72 -14.63 -11.10 13.77
CA LEU A 72 -15.35 -10.82 12.52
C LEU A 72 -16.62 -11.68 12.43
N SER A 73 -17.61 -11.25 11.65
CA SER A 73 -18.77 -12.10 11.39
C SER A 73 -18.38 -13.35 10.60
N GLN A 74 -19.16 -14.42 10.71
CA GLN A 74 -18.98 -15.61 9.87
C GLN A 74 -19.02 -15.24 8.37
N GLN A 75 -19.90 -14.31 8.00
CA GLN A 75 -20.03 -13.83 6.63
C GLN A 75 -18.75 -13.14 6.13
N ALA A 76 -18.09 -12.34 6.98
CA ALA A 76 -16.80 -11.73 6.64
C ALA A 76 -15.69 -12.77 6.48
N ARG A 77 -15.62 -13.75 7.38
CA ARG A 77 -14.63 -14.85 7.26
C ARG A 77 -14.84 -15.68 6.00
N ASP A 78 -16.09 -16.00 5.68
CA ASP A 78 -16.45 -16.73 4.45
C ASP A 78 -16.10 -15.92 3.20
N TYR A 79 -16.34 -14.61 3.22
CA TYR A 79 -15.95 -13.73 2.12
C TYR A 79 -14.43 -13.66 1.95
N LEU A 80 -13.68 -13.51 3.04
CA LEU A 80 -12.23 -13.33 3.02
C LEU A 80 -11.46 -14.58 2.54
N THR A 81 -12.07 -15.75 2.72
CA THR A 81 -11.55 -17.06 2.28
C THR A 81 -12.12 -17.52 0.93
N SER A 82 -13.11 -16.79 0.40
CA SER A 82 -13.75 -17.11 -0.87
C SER A 82 -12.86 -16.80 -2.07
N SER A 83 -12.96 -17.62 -3.12
CA SER A 83 -12.35 -17.36 -4.42
C SER A 83 -12.96 -16.17 -5.17
N SER A 84 -14.13 -15.68 -4.72
CA SER A 84 -14.78 -14.48 -5.27
C SER A 84 -14.21 -13.17 -4.72
N LYS A 85 -13.37 -13.22 -3.68
CA LYS A 85 -12.66 -12.05 -3.16
C LYS A 85 -11.66 -11.55 -4.21
N PRO A 86 -11.69 -10.25 -4.58
CA PRO A 86 -10.63 -9.68 -5.40
C PRO A 86 -9.26 -9.87 -4.75
N LEU A 87 -8.25 -10.28 -5.53
CA LEU A 87 -6.89 -10.55 -5.04
C LEU A 87 -6.23 -9.34 -4.33
N PHE A 88 -6.70 -8.14 -4.64
CA PHE A 88 -6.18 -6.91 -4.06
C PHE A 88 -6.75 -6.62 -2.66
N ILE A 89 -7.83 -7.29 -2.25
CA ILE A 89 -8.38 -7.17 -0.90
C ILE A 89 -7.66 -8.18 -0.01
N LYS A 90 -6.70 -7.64 0.74
CA LYS A 90 -5.94 -8.40 1.71
C LYS A 90 -6.14 -7.85 3.12
N LEU A 91 -6.18 -8.74 4.11
CA LEU A 91 -6.14 -8.34 5.51
C LEU A 91 -4.75 -7.82 5.87
N TRP A 92 -4.71 -6.66 6.50
CA TRP A 92 -3.51 -6.09 7.11
C TRP A 92 -3.38 -6.47 8.59
N ARG A 93 -4.54 -6.74 9.22
CA ARG A 93 -4.68 -7.26 10.58
C ARG A 93 -5.81 -8.30 10.58
N GLU A 94 -5.70 -9.28 11.47
CA GLU A 94 -6.63 -10.41 11.55
C GLU A 94 -8.07 -9.96 11.86
N ASP A 95 -8.23 -8.86 12.61
CA ASP A 95 -9.52 -8.26 12.99
C ASP A 95 -10.02 -7.17 12.04
N ALA A 96 -9.30 -6.89 10.96
CA ALA A 96 -9.57 -5.83 9.98
C ALA A 96 -9.68 -4.40 10.56
N LYS A 97 -9.26 -4.17 11.81
CA LYS A 97 -9.33 -2.86 12.48
C LYS A 97 -8.04 -2.06 12.32
N PRO A 98 -8.07 -0.73 12.58
CA PRO A 98 -6.86 0.07 12.64
C PRO A 98 -5.83 -0.45 13.65
N LYS A 99 -4.54 -0.43 13.27
CA LYS A 99 -3.44 -0.63 14.23
C LYS A 99 -3.43 0.43 15.34
N TYR A 100 -3.85 1.65 14.99
CA TYR A 100 -3.75 2.83 15.84
C TYR A 100 -5.12 3.28 16.33
N ASP A 101 -5.18 3.69 17.60
CA ASP A 101 -6.31 4.39 18.21
C ASP A 101 -5.78 5.72 18.76
N ILE A 102 -6.21 6.84 18.18
CA ILE A 102 -5.60 8.16 18.37
C ILE A 102 -6.68 9.20 18.63
N ASP A 103 -6.56 9.92 19.76
CA ASP A 103 -7.32 11.15 19.96
C ASP A 103 -6.60 12.35 19.33
N VAL A 104 -7.11 12.82 18.20
CA VAL A 104 -6.57 13.97 17.47
C VAL A 104 -6.47 15.23 18.34
N ASN A 105 -7.31 15.39 19.36
CA ASN A 105 -7.36 16.60 20.19
C ASN A 105 -6.31 16.63 21.30
N GLU A 106 -5.73 15.49 21.68
CA GLU A 106 -4.72 15.40 22.74
C GLU A 106 -3.27 15.45 22.20
N ASN A 107 -3.12 15.34 20.88
CA ASN A 107 -1.83 15.12 20.24
C ASN A 107 -1.18 16.42 19.73
N LYS A 108 0.16 16.52 19.90
CA LYS A 108 0.92 17.74 19.58
C LYS A 108 1.69 17.70 18.27
N ASN A 109 1.96 16.51 17.73
CA ASN A 109 2.79 16.31 16.52
C ASN A 109 1.92 15.85 15.36
N ILE A 110 1.07 16.74 14.86
CA ILE A 110 0.09 16.45 13.81
C ILE A 110 0.52 17.08 12.49
N ILE A 111 0.48 16.28 11.43
CA ILE A 111 0.51 16.75 10.05
C ILE A 111 -0.91 16.67 9.51
N PHE A 112 -1.45 17.82 9.10
CA PHE A 112 -2.73 17.86 8.41
C PHE A 112 -2.56 17.66 6.91
N MET A 113 -3.40 16.79 6.34
CA MET A 113 -3.50 16.52 4.92
C MET A 113 -4.96 16.70 4.45
N PHE A 114 -5.18 16.66 3.14
CA PHE A 114 -6.52 16.73 2.55
C PHE A 114 -6.89 15.40 1.90
N ASP A 115 -8.17 15.03 1.97
CA ASP A 115 -8.70 13.78 1.43
C ASP A 115 -8.73 13.72 -0.11
N SER A 116 -8.28 14.78 -0.77
CA SER A 116 -8.06 14.83 -2.23
C SER A 116 -7.16 13.69 -2.73
N LEU A 117 -6.36 13.08 -1.86
CA LEU A 117 -5.62 11.86 -2.17
C LEU A 117 -6.54 10.73 -2.71
N LEU A 118 -7.74 10.57 -2.13
CA LEU A 118 -8.65 9.51 -2.54
C LEU A 118 -9.19 9.75 -3.95
N SER A 119 -9.47 11.01 -4.29
CA SER A 119 -10.04 11.43 -5.57
C SER A 119 -8.99 11.83 -6.61
N ASP A 120 -7.70 11.70 -6.32
CA ASP A 120 -6.63 12.06 -7.24
C ASP A 120 -6.56 11.11 -8.46
N LYS A 121 -6.78 11.71 -9.65
CA LYS A 121 -6.81 11.04 -10.96
C LYS A 121 -5.58 11.32 -11.82
N SER A 122 -4.53 11.89 -11.24
CA SER A 122 -3.28 12.19 -11.95
C SER A 122 -2.63 10.94 -12.58
N THR A 123 -2.74 9.81 -11.89
CA THR A 123 -2.21 8.50 -12.31
C THR A 123 -3.29 7.44 -12.23
N HIS A 124 -3.38 6.60 -13.26
CA HIS A 124 -4.24 5.41 -13.21
C HIS A 124 -3.62 4.37 -12.27
N ILE A 125 -4.46 3.77 -11.43
CA ILE A 125 -4.08 2.68 -10.55
C ILE A 125 -4.32 1.37 -11.30
N HIS A 126 -3.24 0.71 -11.69
CA HIS A 126 -3.32 -0.63 -12.27
C HIS A 126 -3.27 -1.67 -11.15
N ILE A 127 -4.14 -2.66 -11.19
CA ILE A 127 -4.08 -3.82 -10.30
C ILE A 127 -4.33 -5.09 -11.13
N GLY A 128 -3.29 -5.88 -11.35
CA GLY A 128 -3.35 -6.97 -12.31
C GLY A 128 -3.71 -6.48 -13.72
N THR A 129 -4.86 -6.92 -14.23
CA THR A 129 -5.39 -6.50 -15.54
C THR A 129 -6.39 -5.35 -15.46
N ASN A 130 -6.79 -4.95 -14.25
CA ASN A 130 -7.77 -3.89 -14.05
C ASN A 130 -7.07 -2.53 -13.95
N ALA A 131 -7.76 -1.48 -14.36
CA ALA A 131 -7.33 -0.10 -14.22
C ALA A 131 -8.44 0.70 -13.52
N TYR A 132 -8.04 1.51 -12.55
CA TYR A 132 -8.90 2.40 -11.80
C TYR A 132 -8.37 3.84 -11.94
N SER A 133 -9.27 4.81 -12.02
CA SER A 133 -8.94 6.22 -12.10
C SER A 133 -8.47 6.81 -10.78
N SER A 134 -8.87 6.25 -9.64
CA SER A 134 -8.56 6.78 -8.31
C SER A 134 -8.75 5.73 -7.20
N ALA A 135 -8.25 6.00 -6.00
CA ALA A 135 -8.50 5.15 -4.83
C ALA A 135 -9.99 5.17 -4.43
N ASN A 136 -10.68 6.30 -4.64
CA ASN A 136 -12.10 6.42 -4.36
C ASN A 136 -12.95 5.49 -5.24
N GLU A 137 -12.58 5.31 -6.51
CA GLU A 137 -13.27 4.36 -7.39
C GLU A 137 -13.15 2.92 -6.87
N ILE A 138 -11.96 2.54 -6.36
CA ILE A 138 -11.77 1.22 -5.75
C ILE A 138 -12.67 1.06 -4.52
N LEU A 139 -12.76 2.11 -3.68
CA LEU A 139 -13.61 2.12 -2.48
C LEU A 139 -15.10 2.00 -2.85
N GLU A 140 -15.59 2.80 -3.78
CA GLU A 140 -17.00 2.80 -4.21
C GLU A 140 -17.41 1.44 -4.81
N LEU A 141 -16.55 0.84 -5.64
CA LEU A 141 -16.81 -0.48 -6.23
C LEU A 141 -16.84 -1.57 -5.15
N ALA A 142 -15.91 -1.53 -4.20
CA ALA A 142 -15.87 -2.48 -3.09
C ALA A 142 -17.07 -2.29 -2.15
N GLU A 143 -17.42 -1.06 -1.80
CA GLU A 143 -18.58 -0.72 -0.98
C GLU A 143 -19.87 -1.26 -1.60
N SER A 144 -20.10 -1.03 -2.90
CA SER A 144 -21.26 -1.56 -3.62
C SER A 144 -21.31 -3.08 -3.54
N GLN A 145 -20.21 -3.77 -3.86
CA GLN A 145 -20.17 -5.23 -3.89
C GLN A 145 -20.34 -5.88 -2.51
N LEU A 146 -19.78 -5.27 -1.47
CA LEU A 146 -19.86 -5.78 -0.10
C LEU A 146 -21.24 -5.48 0.51
N SER A 147 -21.76 -4.27 0.30
CA SER A 147 -23.06 -3.85 0.82
C SER A 147 -24.23 -4.60 0.16
N GLU A 148 -24.11 -4.96 -1.12
CA GLU A 148 -25.08 -5.84 -1.81
C GLU A 148 -25.19 -7.22 -1.14
N LYS A 149 -24.09 -7.72 -0.55
CA LYS A 149 -24.10 -8.99 0.21
C LYS A 149 -24.63 -8.77 1.63
N SER A 150 -24.16 -7.72 2.30
CA SER A 150 -24.60 -7.31 3.63
C SER A 150 -23.99 -5.96 4.01
N PRO A 151 -24.77 -4.99 4.51
CA PRO A 151 -24.23 -3.73 5.04
C PRO A 151 -23.19 -3.93 6.16
N GLN A 152 -23.34 -4.98 6.98
CA GLN A 152 -22.37 -5.30 8.03
C GLN A 152 -21.01 -5.70 7.44
N LEU A 153 -20.99 -6.35 6.28
CA LEU A 153 -19.76 -6.78 5.64
C LEU A 153 -18.89 -5.59 5.23
N TRP A 154 -19.51 -4.53 4.71
CA TRP A 154 -18.81 -3.27 4.44
C TRP A 154 -18.27 -2.66 5.73
N GLU A 155 -19.09 -2.55 6.78
CA GLU A 155 -18.66 -1.97 8.05
C GLU A 155 -17.46 -2.71 8.67
N GLU A 156 -17.41 -4.04 8.55
CA GLU A 156 -16.31 -4.87 9.06
C GLU A 156 -15.04 -4.78 8.20
N LEU A 157 -15.16 -4.59 6.89
CA LEU A 157 -14.02 -4.69 5.96
C LEU A 157 -13.56 -3.36 5.35
N LYS A 158 -14.32 -2.26 5.49
CA LYS A 158 -14.01 -0.99 4.83
C LYS A 158 -12.61 -0.45 5.14
N TYR A 159 -12.14 -0.67 6.37
CA TYR A 159 -10.79 -0.23 6.75
C TYR A 159 -9.71 -1.02 6.01
N THR A 160 -9.86 -2.34 5.87
CA THR A 160 -8.92 -3.15 5.07
C THR A 160 -9.01 -2.78 3.58
N VAL A 161 -10.20 -2.47 3.07
CA VAL A 161 -10.37 -1.99 1.69
C VAL A 161 -9.65 -0.65 1.48
N LEU A 162 -9.80 0.29 2.43
CA LEU A 162 -9.13 1.59 2.43
C LEU A 162 -7.61 1.44 2.39
N LEU A 163 -7.03 0.58 3.25
CA LEU A 163 -5.60 0.30 3.26
C LEU A 163 -5.10 -0.19 1.91
N ASN A 164 -5.79 -1.15 1.29
CA ASN A 164 -5.39 -1.66 -0.02
C ASN A 164 -5.54 -0.60 -1.12
N ALA A 165 -6.65 0.14 -1.17
CA ALA A 165 -6.86 1.19 -2.18
C ALA A 165 -5.76 2.27 -2.11
N VAL A 166 -5.43 2.72 -0.90
CA VAL A 166 -4.38 3.74 -0.69
C VAL A 166 -2.99 3.16 -0.94
N TYR A 167 -2.73 1.90 -0.57
CA TYR A 167 -1.49 1.20 -0.92
C TYR A 167 -1.25 1.22 -2.44
N TYR A 168 -2.24 0.79 -3.22
CA TYR A 168 -2.11 0.77 -4.68
C TYR A 168 -1.97 2.16 -5.29
N LYS A 169 -2.60 3.18 -4.69
CA LYS A 169 -2.34 4.57 -5.08
C LYS A 169 -0.88 4.96 -4.83
N PHE A 170 -0.34 4.65 -3.65
CA PHE A 170 1.00 5.06 -3.26
C PHE A 170 2.07 4.39 -4.11
N VAL A 171 1.96 3.09 -4.35
CA VAL A 171 2.96 2.36 -5.16
C VAL A 171 2.92 2.72 -6.64
N THR A 172 1.94 3.53 -7.09
CA THR A 172 1.95 4.08 -8.46
C THR A 172 2.95 5.19 -8.66
N ASP A 173 3.39 5.84 -7.58
CA ASP A 173 4.32 6.97 -7.64
C ASP A 173 5.31 6.92 -6.48
N ILE A 174 6.59 6.74 -6.80
CA ILE A 174 7.66 6.71 -5.80
C ILE A 174 7.73 8.02 -4.98
N ASN A 175 7.25 9.15 -5.52
CA ASN A 175 7.18 10.39 -4.77
C ASN A 175 6.17 10.29 -3.61
N PHE A 176 5.01 9.65 -3.78
CA PHE A 176 4.06 9.44 -2.67
C PHE A 176 4.68 8.61 -1.56
N ILE A 177 5.42 7.55 -1.91
CA ILE A 177 6.14 6.72 -0.95
C ILE A 177 7.17 7.56 -0.19
N LYS A 178 7.99 8.36 -0.90
CA LYS A 178 8.99 9.22 -0.26
C LYS A 178 8.36 10.27 0.66
N GLU A 179 7.27 10.90 0.24
CA GLU A 179 6.57 11.89 1.06
C GLU A 179 5.96 11.27 2.33
N VAL A 180 5.33 10.10 2.23
CA VAL A 180 4.79 9.45 3.44
C VAL A 180 5.90 9.02 4.40
N ILE A 181 7.04 8.53 3.91
CA ILE A 181 8.20 8.17 4.74
C ILE A 181 8.76 9.40 5.48
N LYS A 182 8.81 10.56 4.82
CA LYS A 182 9.29 11.83 5.42
C LYS A 182 8.43 12.31 6.60
N THR A 183 7.19 11.83 6.73
CA THR A 183 6.34 12.17 7.89
C THR A 183 6.83 11.56 9.21
N LYS A 184 7.78 10.61 9.18
CA LYS A 184 8.43 10.00 10.35
C LYS A 184 7.39 9.46 11.35
N ASN A 185 7.43 9.92 12.60
CA ASN A 185 6.53 9.50 13.68
C ASN A 185 5.39 10.49 13.93
N ASN A 186 5.16 11.46 13.04
CA ASN A 186 4.04 12.39 13.18
C ASN A 186 2.72 11.65 12.98
N ILE A 187 1.69 12.13 13.66
CA ILE A 187 0.32 11.70 13.46
C ILE A 187 -0.20 12.36 12.20
N ILE A 188 -0.82 11.57 11.33
CA ILE A 188 -1.37 12.06 10.07
C ILE A 188 -2.87 12.21 10.26
N VAL A 189 -3.38 13.41 10.01
CA VAL A 189 -4.80 13.73 10.15
C VAL A 189 -5.30 14.31 8.83
N PHE A 190 -6.36 13.73 8.29
CA PHE A 190 -6.98 14.22 7.06
C PHE A 190 -8.13 15.17 7.40
N LYS A 191 -8.12 16.36 6.82
CA LYS A 191 -9.28 17.26 6.80
C LYS A 191 -10.22 16.80 5.70
N SER A 192 -11.46 16.49 6.06
CA SER A 192 -12.48 15.96 5.16
C SER A 192 -13.88 16.31 5.65
N ASN A 193 -14.80 16.53 4.72
CA ASN A 193 -16.23 16.62 5.03
C ASN A 193 -16.85 15.23 5.31
N ASN A 194 -16.12 14.15 5.00
CA ASN A 194 -16.49 12.80 5.39
C ASN A 194 -15.84 12.48 6.74
N LEU A 195 -16.66 12.54 7.80
CA LEU A 195 -16.24 12.28 9.19
C LEU A 195 -15.80 10.83 9.44
N GLU A 196 -15.97 9.92 8.48
CA GLU A 196 -15.38 8.60 8.55
C GLU A 196 -13.91 8.58 8.09
N TRP A 197 -13.61 9.24 6.97
CA TRP A 197 -12.25 9.24 6.40
C TRP A 197 -11.33 10.25 7.08
N GLY A 198 -11.86 11.41 7.47
CA GLY A 198 -11.08 12.49 8.06
C GLY A 198 -11.75 13.09 9.29
N VAL A 199 -11.40 14.35 9.55
CA VAL A 199 -11.95 15.18 10.61
C VAL A 199 -12.38 16.54 10.07
N GLU A 200 -13.32 17.14 10.77
CA GLU A 200 -13.70 18.55 10.64
C GLU A 200 -13.41 19.29 11.96
N GLN A 201 -13.14 20.59 11.87
CA GLN A 201 -12.95 21.43 13.06
C GLN A 201 -14.29 22.06 13.47
N THR A 202 -14.68 21.88 14.73
CA THR A 202 -15.85 22.52 15.33
C THR A 202 -15.56 23.95 15.77
N ASP A 203 -16.61 24.72 16.05
CA ASP A 203 -16.50 26.13 16.47
C ASP A 203 -15.70 26.33 17.77
N ASP A 204 -15.69 25.33 18.66
CA ASP A 204 -14.89 25.32 19.90
C ASP A 204 -13.42 24.92 19.66
N GLY A 205 -13.02 24.73 18.39
CA GLY A 205 -11.66 24.46 17.96
C GLY A 205 -11.26 22.98 18.01
N LYS A 206 -12.16 22.07 18.41
CA LYS A 206 -11.90 20.62 18.45
C LYS A 206 -12.05 19.99 17.08
N TYR A 207 -11.42 18.84 16.90
CA TYR A 207 -11.56 17.99 15.72
C TYR A 207 -12.51 16.84 16.01
N VAL A 208 -13.48 16.64 15.12
CA VAL A 208 -14.46 15.54 15.16
C VAL A 208 -14.36 14.70 13.90
N GLY A 209 -14.46 13.38 14.04
CA GLY A 209 -14.32 12.41 12.95
C GLY A 209 -13.42 11.24 13.34
N LYS A 210 -13.45 10.17 12.55
CA LYS A 210 -12.71 8.93 12.82
C LYS A 210 -11.29 8.93 12.25
N ASN A 211 -11.00 9.80 11.28
CA ASN A 211 -9.68 9.90 10.64
C ASN A 211 -9.14 8.56 10.08
N LEU A 212 -10.00 7.66 9.58
CA LEU A 212 -9.55 6.34 9.13
C LEU A 212 -8.49 6.41 8.01
N LEU A 213 -8.55 7.43 7.15
CA LEU A 213 -7.54 7.65 6.11
C LEU A 213 -6.17 8.00 6.72
N GLY A 214 -6.15 8.83 7.77
CA GLY A 214 -4.91 9.15 8.49
C GLY A 214 -4.31 7.92 9.16
N LEU A 215 -5.15 7.12 9.84
CA LEU A 215 -4.72 5.85 10.46
C LEU A 215 -4.18 4.88 9.41
N ALA A 216 -4.86 4.76 8.26
CA ALA A 216 -4.42 3.91 7.15
C ALA A 216 -3.06 4.36 6.58
N VAL A 217 -2.86 5.67 6.36
CA VAL A 217 -1.58 6.20 5.86
C VAL A 217 -0.44 5.99 6.86
N MET A 218 -0.72 6.09 8.16
CA MET A 218 0.27 5.78 9.21
C MET A 218 0.64 4.29 9.23
N GLU A 219 -0.33 3.39 9.09
CA GLU A 219 -0.08 1.96 9.03
C GLU A 219 0.66 1.57 7.74
N LEU A 220 0.31 2.19 6.60
CA LEU A 220 1.04 2.07 5.35
C LEU A 220 2.48 2.53 5.48
N ARG A 221 2.72 3.66 6.14
CA ARG A 221 4.07 4.17 6.39
C ARG A 221 4.93 3.15 7.12
N ASP A 222 4.41 2.50 8.16
CA ASP A 222 5.17 1.52 8.93
C ASP A 222 5.63 0.34 8.08
N VAL A 223 4.85 -0.02 7.07
CA VAL A 223 5.17 -1.08 6.10
C VAL A 223 6.10 -0.56 5.01
N LEU A 224 5.85 0.63 4.47
CA LEU A 224 6.60 1.19 3.35
C LEU A 224 8.01 1.62 3.75
N VAL A 225 8.22 2.09 4.99
CA VAL A 225 9.55 2.48 5.50
C VAL A 225 10.56 1.36 5.30
N PRO A 226 10.40 0.16 5.90
CA PRO A 226 11.40 -0.90 5.76
C PRO A 226 11.42 -1.52 4.35
N VAL A 227 10.29 -1.55 3.63
CA VAL A 227 10.25 -2.08 2.25
C VAL A 227 11.07 -1.23 1.29
N TYR A 228 11.03 0.11 1.44
CA TYR A 228 11.66 1.06 0.53
C TYR A 228 12.93 1.72 1.10
N GLU A 229 13.39 1.33 2.29
CA GLU A 229 14.58 1.89 2.94
C GLU A 229 15.81 1.81 2.03
N ASN A 230 16.00 0.67 1.37
CA ASN A 230 17.14 0.38 0.50
C ASN A 230 16.80 0.57 -0.99
N TYR A 231 15.75 1.34 -1.34
CA TYR A 231 15.32 1.53 -2.74
C TYR A 231 16.44 2.11 -3.62
N ASN A 232 17.26 3.01 -3.08
CA ASN A 232 18.37 3.63 -3.82
C ASN A 232 19.55 2.67 -4.03
N ASP A 233 19.58 1.53 -3.33
CA ASP A 233 20.60 0.49 -3.48
C ASP A 233 20.20 -0.54 -4.54
N ILE A 234 19.04 -0.36 -5.21
CA ILE A 234 18.60 -1.21 -6.31
C ILE A 234 19.43 -0.92 -7.58
N ASP A 235 19.93 -1.99 -8.20
CA ASP A 235 20.49 -1.96 -9.55
C ASP A 235 19.37 -2.02 -10.60
N TRP A 236 18.93 -0.87 -11.06
CA TRP A 236 17.94 -0.77 -12.14
C TRP A 236 18.49 -1.19 -13.52
N ASN A 237 19.81 -1.23 -13.73
CA ASN A 237 20.36 -1.80 -14.97
C ASN A 237 20.18 -3.32 -15.01
N LEU A 238 20.33 -3.99 -13.86
CA LEU A 238 20.04 -5.42 -13.71
C LEU A 238 18.54 -5.70 -13.68
N SER A 239 17.76 -4.81 -13.08
CA SER A 239 16.33 -5.01 -12.82
C SER A 239 15.42 -4.56 -13.97
N GLY A 240 15.95 -3.84 -14.95
CA GLY A 240 15.20 -3.07 -15.96
C GLY A 240 14.49 -1.85 -15.35
N ASP A 241 13.71 -1.11 -16.15
CA ASP A 241 13.12 0.18 -15.74
C ASP A 241 12.26 0.11 -14.47
N PRO A 242 12.37 1.08 -13.54
CA PRO A 242 11.54 1.09 -12.33
C PRO A 242 10.05 1.20 -12.68
N PHE A 243 9.18 0.75 -11.77
CA PHE A 243 7.73 0.87 -11.96
C PHE A 243 7.28 2.33 -12.07
N SER A 244 7.95 3.21 -11.31
CA SER A 244 7.73 4.64 -11.28
C SER A 244 9.08 5.34 -11.16
N GLU A 245 9.25 6.42 -11.92
CA GLU A 245 10.45 7.27 -11.85
C GLU A 245 10.16 8.52 -11.01
N GLU A 246 11.17 8.92 -10.24
CA GLU A 246 11.14 10.18 -9.52
C GLU A 246 11.04 11.33 -10.52
N HIS A 247 10.19 12.29 -10.20
CA HIS A 247 10.00 13.48 -11.00
C HIS A 247 9.95 14.68 -10.09
N CYS A 248 10.49 15.80 -10.56
CA CYS A 248 10.44 17.05 -9.80
C CYS A 248 8.98 17.48 -9.65
N THR A 249 8.55 17.78 -8.43
CA THR A 249 7.24 18.39 -8.15
C THR A 249 7.22 19.89 -8.48
N CYS A 250 8.31 20.41 -9.03
CA CYS A 250 8.42 21.81 -9.41
C CYS A 250 7.67 22.06 -10.72
N GLY A 251 6.84 23.11 -10.75
CA GLY A 251 5.92 23.44 -11.85
C GLY A 251 6.59 23.98 -13.12
N HIS A 252 7.81 23.57 -13.44
CA HIS A 252 8.54 24.00 -14.63
C HIS A 252 9.10 22.80 -15.39
N VAL A 253 9.19 22.96 -16.71
CA VAL A 253 9.74 21.94 -17.59
C VAL A 253 11.26 21.92 -17.41
N HIS A 254 11.81 20.79 -16.98
CA HIS A 254 13.24 20.55 -17.09
C HIS A 254 13.57 20.33 -18.57
N THR A 255 14.30 21.28 -19.16
CA THR A 255 14.94 21.07 -20.46
C THR A 255 16.20 20.26 -20.18
N ILE A 256 16.27 19.07 -20.81
CA ILE A 256 17.45 18.19 -20.77
C ILE A 256 18.63 18.89 -21.45
#